data_AF-A0A940P7W7-F1
#
_entry.id   AF-A0A940P7W7-F1
#
_cell.length_a   1.000
_cell.length_b   1.000
_cell.length_c   1.000
_cell.angle_alpha   90.00
_cell.angle_beta   90.00
_cell.angle_gamma   90.00
#
_symmetry.space_group_name_H-M   'P 1'
#
loop_
_entity.id
_entity.type
_entity.pdbx_description
1 polymer ?
#
loop_
_entity_poly.entity_id
_entity_poly.type
_entity_poly.pdbx_seq_one_letter_code
_entity_poly.pdbx_strand_id
1 'polypeptide(L)'
;TWFRPDIAEDCRIKLLPTGEMYEVVGKPENISMRNQFCKFRVRALGNEITITLISQTEALDSIRQPVMEESTRDISGIMLELQEEEYAHAQQYLMMPAFRFRVFVGEYNGEHFALVNGKRYHIYRAQGVSDYIELYLGERIGDISVNS
;
A
#
# COMPACT_ATOMS: atom_id res chain seq x y z
N THR A 1 19.93 25.19 -22.41
CA THR A 1 19.93 23.71 -22.29
C THR A 1 18.53 23.23 -22.62
N TRP A 2 18.37 22.32 -23.56
CA TRP A 2 17.06 21.85 -23.99
C TRP A 2 16.39 21.06 -22.86
N PHE A 3 15.22 21.50 -22.42
CA PHE A 3 14.39 20.80 -21.45
C PHE A 3 13.89 19.50 -22.10
N ARG A 4 14.34 18.36 -21.60
CA ARG A 4 13.79 17.04 -21.92
C ARG A 4 12.78 16.71 -20.81
N PRO A 5 11.50 16.50 -21.12
CA PRO A 5 10.59 15.96 -20.12
C PRO A 5 10.99 14.50 -19.87
N ASP A 6 11.53 14.21 -18.70
CA ASP A 6 11.90 12.85 -18.25
C ASP A 6 10.67 11.98 -17.89
N ILE A 7 9.48 12.35 -18.39
CA ILE A 7 8.23 11.63 -18.14
C ILE A 7 8.14 10.50 -19.17
N ALA A 8 8.21 9.26 -18.70
CA ALA A 8 8.13 8.03 -19.48
C ALA A 8 6.83 7.25 -19.25
N GLU A 9 6.64 6.13 -19.96
CA GLU A 9 5.43 5.27 -20.00
C GLU A 9 5.16 4.50 -18.69
N ASP A 10 5.93 4.75 -17.64
CA ASP A 10 5.86 4.13 -16.32
C ASP A 10 5.91 5.16 -15.18
N CYS A 11 5.97 6.45 -15.53
CA CYS A 11 6.01 7.53 -14.56
C CYS A 11 4.70 7.62 -13.78
N ARG A 12 4.81 7.95 -12.49
CA ARG A 12 3.67 8.21 -11.61
C ARG A 12 3.51 9.68 -11.34
N ILE A 13 2.27 10.13 -11.34
CA ILE A 13 1.90 11.52 -11.15
C ILE A 13 0.99 11.58 -9.94
N LYS A 14 1.40 12.39 -8.95
CA LYS A 14 0.58 12.73 -7.80
C LYS A 14 -0.11 14.05 -8.05
N LEU A 15 -1.43 14.06 -7.97
CA LEU A 15 -2.17 15.31 -7.94
C LEU A 15 -2.13 15.86 -6.52
N LEU A 16 -1.24 16.82 -6.24
CA LEU A 16 -1.02 17.35 -4.89
C LEU A 16 -2.29 17.82 -4.17
N PRO A 17 -3.29 18.45 -4.84
CA PRO A 17 -4.52 18.86 -4.18
C PRO A 17 -5.38 17.71 -3.65
N THR A 18 -5.45 16.57 -4.34
CA THR A 18 -6.33 15.44 -3.98
C THR A 18 -5.59 14.25 -3.36
N GLY A 19 -4.27 14.17 -3.56
CA GLY A 19 -3.47 13.00 -3.19
C GLY A 19 -3.65 11.80 -4.13
N GLU A 20 -4.43 11.97 -5.22
CA GLU A 20 -4.67 10.92 -6.21
C GLU A 20 -3.39 10.63 -6.98
N MET A 21 -3.10 9.33 -7.10
CA MET A 21 -1.98 8.81 -7.84
C MET A 21 -2.45 8.28 -9.19
N TYR A 22 -1.70 8.64 -10.22
CA TYR A 22 -1.91 8.20 -11.58
C TYR A 22 -0.64 7.58 -12.13
N GLU A 23 -0.80 6.61 -13.01
CA GLU A 23 0.26 6.00 -13.80
C GLU A 23 0.12 6.44 -15.25
N VAL A 24 1.22 6.88 -15.87
CA VAL A 24 1.25 7.18 -17.30
C VAL A 24 1.09 5.89 -18.08
N VAL A 25 0.24 5.90 -19.11
CA VAL A 25 0.00 4.74 -19.98
C VAL A 25 0.25 5.13 -21.42
N GLY A 26 1.16 4.41 -22.08
CA GLY A 26 1.64 4.76 -23.41
C GLY A 26 2.75 5.81 -23.38
N LYS A 27 3.37 6.02 -24.54
CA LYS A 27 4.39 7.06 -24.72
C LYS A 27 3.76 8.47 -24.64
N PRO A 28 4.34 9.38 -23.86
CA PRO A 28 3.92 10.77 -23.86
C PRO A 28 4.14 11.46 -25.21
N GLU A 29 3.18 12.29 -25.61
CA GLU A 29 3.14 12.99 -26.89
C GLU A 29 3.47 14.47 -26.71
N ASN A 30 4.42 14.97 -27.51
CA ASN A 30 4.77 16.39 -27.56
C ASN A 30 3.90 17.12 -28.58
N ILE A 31 3.00 17.98 -28.10
CA ILE A 31 2.04 18.67 -28.96
C ILE A 31 2.78 19.63 -29.90
N SER A 32 2.62 19.41 -31.20
CA SER A 32 3.25 20.20 -32.27
C SER A 32 4.79 20.23 -32.24
N MET A 33 5.44 19.35 -31.46
CA MET A 33 6.90 19.32 -31.25
C MET A 33 7.49 20.67 -30.78
N ARG A 34 6.68 21.52 -30.14
CA ARG A 34 7.08 22.86 -29.67
C ARG A 34 7.66 22.85 -28.25
N ASN A 35 7.67 21.69 -27.58
CA ASN A 35 8.13 21.52 -26.19
C ASN A 35 7.38 22.40 -25.18
N GLN A 36 6.12 22.77 -25.48
CA GLN A 36 5.29 23.60 -24.61
C GLN A 36 4.26 22.77 -23.85
N PHE A 37 3.66 21.78 -24.51
CA PHE A 37 2.62 20.94 -23.95
C PHE A 37 2.92 19.48 -24.24
N CYS A 38 2.84 18.66 -23.20
CA CYS A 38 2.93 17.21 -23.28
C CYS A 38 1.55 16.63 -22.97
N LYS A 39 1.09 15.66 -23.76
CA LYS A 39 -0.17 14.95 -23.57
C LYS A 39 0.11 13.47 -23.44
N PHE A 40 -0.49 12.85 -22.43
CA PHE A 40 -0.38 11.41 -22.21
C PHE A 40 -1.68 10.90 -21.61
N ARG A 41 -1.92 9.60 -21.77
CA ARG A 41 -3.02 8.93 -21.09
C ARG A 41 -2.55 8.51 -19.70
N VAL A 42 -3.48 8.52 -18.76
CA VAL A 42 -3.20 8.09 -17.38
C VAL A 42 -4.23 7.06 -16.93
N ARG A 43 -3.80 6.18 -16.03
CA ARG A 43 -4.66 5.25 -15.28
C ARG A 43 -4.63 5.65 -13.81
N ALA A 44 -5.80 5.76 -13.18
CA ALA A 44 -5.89 6.01 -11.75
C ALA A 44 -5.38 4.79 -10.95
N LEU A 45 -4.57 5.04 -9.93
CA LEU A 45 -4.08 4.02 -9.00
C LEU A 45 -4.78 4.07 -7.64
N GLY A 46 -5.31 5.22 -7.24
CA GLY A 46 -5.96 5.43 -5.94
C GLY A 46 -5.31 6.57 -5.15
N ASN A 47 -5.64 6.67 -3.87
CA ASN A 47 -5.12 7.71 -2.97
C ASN A 47 -3.90 7.21 -2.22
N GLU A 48 -2.85 8.04 -2.17
CA GLU A 48 -1.73 7.78 -1.27
C GLU A 48 -2.14 8.07 0.17
N ILE A 49 -1.89 7.09 1.04
CA ILE A 49 -2.12 7.19 2.48
C ILE A 49 -0.90 6.68 3.25
N THR A 50 -0.80 7.07 4.51
CA THR A 50 0.21 6.53 5.44
C THR A 50 -0.32 5.28 6.12
N ILE A 51 0.49 4.23 6.14
CA ILE A 51 0.25 2.96 6.84
C ILE A 51 1.42 2.74 7.78
N THR A 52 1.16 2.32 9.02
CA THR A 52 2.23 1.98 9.96
C THR A 52 2.40 0.47 10.00
N LEU A 53 3.53 -0.04 9.53
CA LEU A 53 3.87 -1.47 9.68
C LEU A 53 4.36 -1.74 11.09
N ILE A 54 3.97 -2.88 11.66
CA ILE A 54 4.40 -3.33 12.99
C ILE A 54 5.30 -4.56 12.80
N SER A 55 6.58 -4.41 13.14
CA SER A 55 7.52 -5.52 13.25
C SER A 55 7.48 -6.08 14.67
N GLN A 56 7.58 -7.40 14.81
CA GLN A 56 7.64 -8.08 16.10
C GLN A 56 8.97 -8.83 16.20
N THR A 57 9.71 -8.62 17.29
CA THR A 57 10.97 -9.31 17.58
C THR A 57 10.93 -9.92 18.97
N GLU A 58 11.34 -11.17 19.08
CA GLU A 58 11.51 -11.83 20.37
C GLU A 58 12.76 -11.29 21.06
N ALA A 59 12.57 -10.63 22.19
CA ALA A 59 13.63 -10.17 23.08
C ALA A 59 13.61 -10.98 24.37
N LEU A 60 14.74 -11.01 25.07
CA LEU A 60 14.82 -11.56 26.43
C LEU A 60 14.76 -10.40 27.41
N ASP A 61 13.86 -10.47 28.37
CA ASP A 61 13.80 -9.49 29.45
C ASP A 61 14.96 -9.67 30.47
N SER A 62 14.96 -8.84 31.51
CA SER A 62 15.98 -8.88 32.58
C SER A 62 16.07 -10.20 33.35
N ILE A 63 15.06 -11.07 33.21
CA ILE A 63 15.00 -12.40 33.83
C ILE A 63 15.03 -13.54 32.78
N ARG A 64 15.40 -13.23 31.53
CA ARG A 64 15.48 -14.17 30.39
C ARG A 64 14.15 -14.81 29.99
N GLN A 65 13.01 -14.16 30.26
CA GLN A 65 11.74 -14.55 29.67
C GLN A 65 11.64 -13.98 28.25
N PRO A 66 11.11 -14.75 27.29
CA PRO A 66 10.82 -14.24 25.96
C PRO A 66 9.69 -13.22 26.07
N VAL A 67 9.95 -12.00 25.60
CA VAL A 67 8.97 -10.93 25.47
C VAL A 67 8.92 -10.50 24.00
N MET A 68 7.71 -10.21 23.51
CA MET A 68 7.54 -9.68 22.17
C MET A 68 7.73 -8.17 22.22
N GLU A 69 8.82 -7.68 21.64
CA GLU A 69 8.99 -6.25 21.40
C GLU A 69 8.42 -5.89 20.03
N GLU A 70 7.60 -4.85 19.99
CA GLU A 70 7.05 -4.31 18.75
C GLU A 70 7.78 -3.03 18.37
N SER A 71 8.12 -2.89 17.09
CA SER A 71 8.58 -1.63 16.51
C SER A 71 7.66 -1.22 15.37
N THR A 72 7.45 0.09 15.23
CA THR A 72 6.56 0.66 14.22
C THR A 72 7.34 1.43 13.17
N ARG A 73 6.87 1.39 11.94
CA ARG A 73 7.42 2.17 10.84
C ARG A 73 6.33 2.67 9.91
N ASP A 74 6.31 3.97 9.68
CA ASP A 74 5.37 4.61 8.77
C ASP A 74 5.87 4.52 7.34
N ILE A 75 4.99 4.07 6.45
CA ILE A 75 5.25 3.94 5.02
C ILE A 75 4.10 4.56 4.23
N SER A 76 4.40 4.98 3.00
CA SER A 76 3.38 5.44 2.05
C SER A 76 2.86 4.26 1.22
N GLY A 77 1.53 4.16 1.11
CA GLY A 77 0.84 3.15 0.33
C GLY A 77 -0.32 3.73 -0.44
N ILE A 78 -0.70 3.08 -1.54
CA ILE A 78 -1.88 3.45 -2.31
C ILE A 78 -3.05 2.56 -1.87
N MET A 79 -4.15 3.16 -1.42
CA MET A 79 -5.37 2.43 -1.11
C MET A 79 -6.04 1.95 -2.40
N LEU A 80 -6.27 0.65 -2.49
CA LEU A 80 -6.99 0.01 -3.58
C LEU A 80 -8.37 -0.45 -3.09
N GLU A 81 -9.33 -0.49 -4.01
CA GLU A 81 -10.65 -1.07 -3.74
C GLU A 81 -10.53 -2.57 -3.50
N LEU A 82 -11.30 -3.10 -2.54
CA LEU A 82 -11.47 -4.54 -2.37
C LEU A 82 -12.38 -5.08 -3.47
N GLN A 83 -12.02 -6.20 -4.08
CA GLN A 83 -12.86 -6.90 -5.05
C GLN A 83 -13.54 -8.11 -4.39
N GLU A 84 -14.49 -8.73 -5.09
CA GLU A 84 -15.31 -9.83 -4.55
C GLU A 84 -14.46 -11.08 -4.24
N GLU A 85 -13.39 -11.28 -5.02
CA GLU A 85 -12.44 -12.38 -4.90
C GLU A 85 -11.69 -12.35 -3.56
N GLU A 86 -11.37 -11.16 -3.04
CA GLU A 86 -10.72 -10.96 -1.74
C GLU A 86 -11.62 -11.40 -0.59
N TYR A 87 -12.93 -11.15 -0.66
CA TYR A 87 -13.87 -11.61 0.34
C TYR A 87 -13.96 -13.14 0.37
N ALA A 88 -14.03 -13.77 -0.80
CA ALA A 88 -14.05 -15.23 -0.89
C ALA A 88 -12.76 -15.86 -0.33
N HIS A 89 -11.60 -15.24 -0.60
CA HIS A 89 -10.32 -15.71 -0.06
C HIS A 89 -10.22 -15.51 1.45
N ALA A 90 -10.60 -14.34 1.97
CA ALA A 90 -10.51 -14.02 3.40
C ALA A 90 -11.36 -14.95 4.29
N GLN A 91 -12.51 -15.42 3.79
CA GLN A 91 -13.35 -16.40 4.49
C GLN A 91 -12.62 -17.70 4.83
N GLN A 92 -11.69 -18.17 3.97
CA GLN A 92 -10.90 -19.38 4.22
C GLN A 92 -9.97 -19.24 5.44
N TYR A 93 -9.63 -18.00 5.80
CA TYR A 93 -8.72 -17.66 6.90
C TYR A 93 -9.45 -17.12 8.13
N LEU A 94 -10.79 -17.17 8.17
CA LEU A 94 -11.63 -16.56 9.20
C LEU A 94 -11.34 -15.05 9.39
N MET A 95 -11.08 -14.36 8.27
CA MET A 95 -10.79 -12.93 8.23
C MET A 95 -11.94 -12.17 7.56
N MET A 96 -12.23 -10.98 8.07
CA MET A 96 -13.03 -9.95 7.39
C MET A 96 -12.05 -8.99 6.71
N PRO A 97 -12.00 -8.94 5.36
CA PRO A 97 -11.12 -8.01 4.68
C PRO A 97 -11.59 -6.58 4.93
N ALA A 98 -10.66 -5.70 5.25
CA ALA A 98 -10.92 -4.30 5.57
C ALA A 98 -10.27 -3.37 4.53
N PHE A 99 -9.02 -3.64 4.16
CA PHE A 99 -8.28 -2.80 3.23
C PHE A 99 -7.38 -3.61 2.30
N ARG A 100 -7.12 -3.03 1.12
CA ARG A 100 -6.09 -3.48 0.20
C ARG A 100 -5.16 -2.31 -0.08
N PHE A 101 -3.86 -2.52 0.07
CA PHE A 101 -2.85 -1.48 -0.14
C PHE A 101 -1.80 -1.95 -1.11
N ARG A 102 -1.37 -1.08 -2.02
CA ARG A 102 -0.17 -1.26 -2.81
C ARG A 102 0.96 -0.44 -2.21
N VAL A 103 2.02 -1.10 -1.75
CA VAL A 103 3.20 -0.46 -1.14
C VAL A 103 4.46 -0.85 -1.90
N PHE A 104 5.53 -0.07 -1.79
CA PHE A 104 6.81 -0.41 -2.41
C PHE A 104 7.37 -1.69 -1.79
N VAL A 105 7.88 -2.62 -2.62
CA VAL A 105 8.34 -3.93 -2.13
C VAL A 105 9.49 -3.81 -1.12
N GLY A 106 10.38 -2.82 -1.29
CA GLY A 106 11.49 -2.58 -0.36
C GLY A 106 11.07 -1.97 0.98
N GLU A 107 9.83 -1.51 1.11
CA GLU A 107 9.27 -1.01 2.37
C GLU A 107 8.57 -2.11 3.16
N TYR A 108 8.45 -3.35 2.67
CA TYR A 108 7.75 -4.43 3.39
C TYR A 108 8.72 -5.58 3.69
N ASN A 109 8.80 -5.97 4.96
CA ASN A 109 9.72 -7.00 5.46
C ASN A 109 9.00 -8.26 5.95
N GLY A 110 7.75 -8.47 5.54
CA GLY A 110 6.96 -9.62 6.00
C GLY A 110 6.21 -9.35 7.31
N GLU A 111 5.98 -8.09 7.67
CA GLU A 111 5.20 -7.72 8.85
C GLU A 111 3.81 -8.37 8.83
N HIS A 112 3.37 -8.88 9.98
CA HIS A 112 2.07 -9.54 10.12
C HIS A 112 0.95 -8.57 10.49
N PHE A 113 1.30 -7.35 10.87
CA PHE A 113 0.36 -6.37 11.39
C PHE A 113 0.65 -4.98 10.83
N ALA A 114 -0.42 -4.20 10.69
CA ALA A 114 -0.33 -2.79 10.36
C ALA A 114 -1.34 -1.97 11.17
N LEU A 115 -1.03 -0.70 11.42
CA LEU A 115 -2.00 0.29 11.84
C LEU A 115 -2.47 1.10 10.64
N VAL A 116 -3.79 1.24 10.54
CA VAL A 116 -4.44 2.12 9.57
C VAL A 116 -5.40 2.99 10.37
N ASN A 117 -5.23 4.31 10.29
CA ASN A 117 -6.01 5.28 11.07
C ASN A 117 -6.04 4.98 12.59
N GLY A 118 -4.91 4.50 13.13
CA GLY A 118 -4.78 4.15 14.56
C GLY A 118 -5.40 2.82 14.97
N LYS A 119 -6.06 2.09 14.07
CA LYS A 119 -6.59 0.74 14.33
C LYS A 119 -5.64 -0.33 13.78
N ARG A 120 -5.41 -1.39 14.56
CA ARG A 120 -4.57 -2.54 14.21
C ARG A 120 -5.34 -3.53 13.32
N TYR A 121 -4.69 -3.98 12.27
CA TYR A 121 -5.18 -4.98 11.33
C TYR A 121 -4.15 -6.08 11.12
N HIS A 122 -4.62 -7.27 10.78
CA HIS A 122 -3.77 -8.37 10.35
C HIS A 122 -3.49 -8.25 8.86
N ILE A 123 -2.21 -8.34 8.48
CA ILE A 123 -1.80 -8.55 7.10
C ILE A 123 -1.89 -10.06 6.86
N TYR A 124 -3.01 -10.51 6.28
CA TYR A 124 -3.26 -11.93 6.09
C TYR A 124 -2.79 -12.45 4.72
N ARG A 125 -2.53 -11.54 3.78
CA ARG A 125 -1.98 -11.86 2.46
C ARG A 125 -1.09 -10.72 1.98
N ALA A 126 0.00 -11.10 1.32
CA ALA A 126 0.90 -10.19 0.64
C ALA A 126 1.23 -10.78 -0.74
N GLN A 127 1.02 -10.01 -1.81
CA GLN A 127 1.22 -10.46 -3.19
C GLN A 127 2.15 -9.53 -3.94
N GLY A 128 3.28 -10.05 -4.42
CA GLY A 128 4.23 -9.28 -5.22
C GLY A 128 3.65 -8.91 -6.60
N VAL A 129 3.77 -7.64 -6.96
CA VAL A 129 3.35 -7.06 -8.25
C VAL A 129 4.45 -6.12 -8.73
N SER A 130 5.39 -6.64 -9.53
CA SER A 130 6.58 -5.90 -9.98
C SER A 130 7.39 -5.35 -8.78
N ASP A 131 7.75 -4.06 -8.79
CA ASP A 131 8.44 -3.36 -7.69
C ASP A 131 7.55 -3.03 -6.48
N TYR A 132 6.31 -3.54 -6.46
CA TYR A 132 5.33 -3.28 -5.43
C TYR A 132 4.85 -4.60 -4.82
N ILE A 133 4.23 -4.48 -3.66
CA ILE A 133 3.54 -5.57 -3.01
C ILE A 133 2.15 -5.10 -2.59
N GLU A 134 1.15 -5.94 -2.87
CA GLU A 134 -0.22 -5.73 -2.45
C GLU A 134 -0.45 -6.42 -1.12
N LEU A 135 -0.73 -5.62 -0.10
CA LEU A 135 -1.04 -6.04 1.25
C LEU A 135 -2.56 -6.08 1.43
N TYR A 136 -3.06 -7.21 1.91
CA TYR A 136 -4.46 -7.39 2.22
C TYR A 136 -4.60 -7.45 3.73
N LEU A 137 -5.33 -6.47 4.25
CA LEU A 137 -5.53 -6.26 5.67
C LEU A 137 -6.93 -6.68 6.06
N GLY A 138 -7.05 -7.34 7.20
CA GLY A 138 -8.33 -7.81 7.70
C GLY A 138 -8.37 -7.90 9.22
N GLU A 139 -9.58 -8.06 9.73
CA GLU A 139 -9.88 -8.32 11.13
C GLU A 139 -10.25 -9.79 11.27
N ARG A 140 -9.80 -10.44 12.35
CA ARG A 140 -10.19 -11.82 12.61
C ARG A 140 -11.66 -11.82 13.07
N ILE A 141 -12.49 -12.69 12.50
CA ILE A 141 -13.95 -12.75 12.78
C ILE A 141 -14.25 -12.96 14.28
N GLY A 142 -13.30 -13.49 15.06
CA GLY A 142 -13.43 -13.69 16.51
C GLY A 142 -12.93 -12.55 17.41
N ASP A 143 -12.15 -11.60 16.88
CA ASP A 143 -11.58 -10.47 17.65
C ASP A 143 -12.46 -9.22 17.59
N ILE A 144 -13.61 -9.29 16.89
CA ILE A 144 -14.63 -8.25 16.87
C ILE A 144 -15.34 -8.29 18.22
N SER A 145 -14.69 -7.73 19.25
CA SER A 145 -15.38 -7.38 20.48
C SER A 145 -16.51 -6.42 20.10
N VAL A 146 -17.74 -6.86 20.30
CA VAL A 146 -18.96 -6.07 20.17
C VAL A 146 -18.83 -4.87 21.11
N ASN A 147 -18.34 -3.75 20.60
CA ASN A 147 -18.54 -2.47 21.26
C ASN A 147 -20.02 -2.12 21.09
N SER A 148 -20.79 -2.53 22.10
CA SER A 148 -22.18 -2.13 22.34
C SER A 148 -22.24 -0.67 22.78
#